data_AF-A0A7S1GFN4-F1
#
_entry.id   AF-A0A7S1GFN4-F1
#
_cell.length_a   1.000
_cell.length_b   1.000
_cell.length_c   1.000
_cell.angle_alpha   90.00
_cell.angle_beta   90.00
_cell.angle_gamma   90.00
#
_symmetry.space_group_name_H-M   'P 1'
#
loop_
_entity.id
_entity.type
_entity.pdbx_description
1 polymer ?
#
loop_
_entity_poly.entity_id
_entity_poly.type
_entity_poly.pdbx_seq_one_letter_code
_entity_poly.pdbx_strand_id
1 'polypeptide(L)'
;ASVVLTRAFAASPQYIPIQECKEYCRSMLDRMPEGAMLVGKMHPVVADEDPSPSWLPEGQESRIVATASISFCSKSRENFLSLKPPDDDAYLCNIAVDTSFRRMGLAKHMLQCVEHFSQSQGYHT
;
A
#
# COMPACT_ATOMS: atom_id res chain seq x y z
N ALA A 1 -2.80 -3.95 -9.88
CA ALA A 1 -1.86 -3.06 -10.61
C ALA A 1 -0.45 -3.65 -10.74
N SER A 2 0.18 -4.16 -9.67
CA SER A 2 1.56 -4.70 -9.71
C SER A 2 1.75 -5.83 -10.74
N VAL A 3 0.86 -6.83 -10.77
CA VAL A 3 0.93 -7.96 -11.73
C VAL A 3 0.85 -7.51 -13.19
N VAL A 4 0.10 -6.45 -13.47
CA VAL A 4 -0.09 -5.92 -14.84
C VAL A 4 1.07 -5.04 -15.27
N LEU A 5 1.64 -4.26 -14.36
CA LEU A 5 2.87 -3.51 -14.61
C LEU A 5 4.04 -4.47 -14.92
N THR A 6 4.17 -5.58 -14.18
CA THR A 6 5.23 -6.58 -14.44
C THR A 6 5.09 -7.25 -15.81
N ARG A 7 3.85 -7.45 -16.29
CA ARG A 7 3.60 -8.09 -17.60
C ARG A 7 3.70 -7.14 -18.79
N ALA A 8 3.40 -5.85 -18.60
CA ALA A 8 3.47 -4.85 -19.67
C ALA A 8 4.92 -4.52 -20.10
N PHE A 9 5.91 -4.71 -19.22
CA PHE A 9 7.31 -4.37 -19.48
C PHE A 9 8.20 -5.58 -19.85
N ALA A 10 7.72 -6.81 -19.66
CA ALA A 10 8.51 -8.00 -20.01
C ALA A 10 8.28 -8.36 -21.49
N ALA A 11 9.36 -8.49 -22.27
CA ALA A 11 9.38 -9.15 -23.58
C ALA A 11 9.14 -10.67 -23.45
N SER A 12 8.13 -11.05 -22.65
CA SER A 12 7.75 -12.43 -22.40
C SER A 12 6.72 -12.90 -23.43
N PRO A 13 6.57 -14.22 -23.63
CA PRO A 13 5.50 -14.80 -24.46
C PRO A 13 4.07 -14.45 -24.00
N GLN A 14 3.93 -13.83 -22.83
CA GLN A 14 2.67 -13.40 -22.22
C GLN A 14 2.46 -11.89 -22.39
N TYR A 15 2.94 -11.31 -23.51
CA TYR A 15 2.76 -9.91 -23.83
C TYR A 15 1.27 -9.55 -23.83
N ILE A 16 0.89 -8.63 -22.95
CA ILE A 16 -0.46 -8.07 -22.88
C ILE A 16 -0.39 -6.67 -23.52
N PRO A 17 -1.18 -6.38 -24.57
CA PRO A 17 -1.26 -5.05 -25.14
C PRO A 17 -1.54 -3.99 -24.06
N ILE A 18 -0.89 -2.82 -24.17
CA ILE A 18 -1.07 -1.73 -23.20
C ILE A 18 -2.54 -1.29 -23.05
N GLN A 19 -3.34 -1.49 -24.11
CA GLN A 19 -4.77 -1.19 -24.10
C GLN A 19 -5.55 -2.15 -23.17
N GLU A 20 -5.26 -3.45 -23.22
CA GLU A 20 -5.82 -4.45 -22.29
C GLU A 20 -5.36 -4.18 -20.86
N CYS A 21 -4.12 -3.73 -20.66
CA CYS A 21 -3.64 -3.29 -19.34
C CYS A 21 -4.44 -2.08 -18.81
N LYS A 22 -4.76 -1.11 -19.67
CA LYS A 22 -5.59 0.06 -19.31
C LYS A 22 -7.01 -0.34 -18.96
N GLU A 23 -7.61 -1.24 -19.73
CA GLU A 23 -8.96 -1.77 -19.48
C GLU A 23 -9.02 -2.60 -18.20
N TYR A 24 -8.01 -3.43 -17.96
CA TYR A 24 -7.85 -4.13 -16.69
C TYR A 24 -7.72 -3.14 -15.53
N CYS A 25 -6.86 -2.13 -15.64
CA CYS A 25 -6.73 -1.11 -14.59
C CYS A 25 -8.05 -0.37 -14.35
N ARG A 26 -8.79 0.01 -15.39
CA ARG A 26 -10.12 0.63 -15.24
C ARG A 26 -11.11 -0.30 -14.57
N SER A 27 -11.23 -1.55 -15.02
CA SER A 27 -12.13 -2.54 -14.39
C SER A 27 -11.76 -2.84 -12.94
N MET A 28 -10.49 -2.72 -12.56
CA MET A 28 -10.04 -2.83 -11.17
C MET A 28 -10.35 -1.57 -10.34
N LEU A 29 -10.46 -0.39 -10.96
CA LEU A 29 -10.91 0.84 -10.31
C LEU A 29 -12.44 0.88 -10.12
N ASP A 30 -13.18 0.22 -11.01
CA ASP A 30 -14.65 0.11 -10.93
C ASP A 30 -15.12 -0.97 -9.93
N ARG A 31 -14.23 -1.87 -9.52
CA ARG A 31 -14.50 -2.86 -8.48
C ARG A 31 -14.26 -2.24 -7.12
N MET A 32 -15.04 -2.69 -6.13
CA MET A 32 -14.70 -2.42 -4.75
C MET A 32 -13.28 -2.96 -4.50
N PRO A 33 -12.33 -2.12 -4.04
CA PRO A 33 -10.96 -2.56 -3.87
C PRO A 33 -10.93 -3.72 -2.88
N GLU A 34 -10.44 -4.88 -3.33
CA GLU A 34 -10.30 -6.07 -2.47
C GLU A 34 -9.25 -5.88 -1.36
N GLY A 35 -8.52 -4.75 -1.40
CA GLY A 35 -7.56 -4.32 -0.40
C GLY A 35 -6.97 -2.96 -0.77
N ALA A 36 -6.22 -2.37 0.15
CA ALA A 36 -5.50 -1.11 -0.04
C ALA A 36 -4.10 -1.17 0.57
N MET A 37 -3.21 -0.32 0.06
CA MET A 37 -1.88 -0.10 0.64
C MET A 37 -1.74 1.38 0.99
N LEU A 38 -1.57 1.65 2.28
CA LEU A 38 -1.29 2.98 2.81
C LEU A 38 0.22 3.16 2.88
N VAL A 39 0.70 4.35 2.50
CA VAL A 39 2.11 4.71 2.51
C VAL A 39 2.34 5.95 3.38
N GLY A 40 3.21 5.82 4.37
CA GLY A 40 3.71 6.95 5.16
C GLY A 40 4.88 7.60 4.45
N LYS A 41 4.69 8.83 3.98
CA LYS A 41 5.73 9.64 3.33
C LYS A 41 6.27 10.68 4.29
N MET A 42 7.60 10.79 4.35
CA MET A 42 8.27 11.87 5.05
C MET A 42 8.73 12.91 4.04
N HIS A 43 8.32 14.15 4.27
CA HIS A 43 8.76 15.31 3.50
C HIS A 43 9.88 16.00 4.27
N PRO A 44 10.92 16.49 3.59
CA PRO A 44 11.91 17.35 4.24
C PRO A 44 11.20 18.61 4.73
N VAL A 45 11.44 18.99 5.99
CA VAL A 45 11.11 20.34 6.45
C VAL A 45 12.20 21.21 5.84
N VAL A 46 11.87 21.87 4.73
CA VAL A 46 12.78 22.79 4.05
C VAL A 46 13.00 23.96 5.01
N ALA A 47 14.08 23.91 5.81
CA ALA A 47 14.73 25.15 6.21
C ALA A 47 15.42 25.65 4.93
N ASP A 48 15.19 26.90 4.54
CA ASP A 48 15.57 27.51 3.25
C ASP A 48 17.06 27.36 2.82
N GLU A 49 17.90 26.68 3.59
CA GLU A 49 19.36 26.64 3.42
C GLU A 49 19.97 25.25 3.19
N ASP A 50 19.21 24.14 3.21
CA ASP A 50 19.81 22.79 3.02
C ASP A 50 19.27 22.06 1.77
N PRO A 51 20.07 21.93 0.70
CA PRO A 51 19.64 21.29 -0.53
C PRO A 51 19.52 19.78 -0.33
N SER A 52 18.28 19.29 -0.29
CA SER A 52 17.89 17.87 -0.26
C SER A 52 18.60 17.02 0.81
N PRO A 53 17.96 16.68 1.94
CA PRO A 53 18.58 15.84 2.94
C PRO A 53 19.13 14.53 2.35
N SER A 54 20.34 14.14 2.77
CA SER A 54 21.08 12.96 2.28
C SER A 54 20.35 11.63 2.40
N TRP A 55 19.23 11.58 3.13
CA TRP A 55 18.38 10.41 3.28
C TRP A 55 17.25 10.32 2.23
N LEU A 56 17.06 11.32 1.36
CA LEU A 56 16.14 11.26 0.24
C LEU A 56 16.75 10.48 -0.94
N PRO A 57 15.97 9.65 -1.64
CA PRO A 57 16.40 9.10 -2.91
C PRO A 57 16.64 10.23 -3.93
N GLU A 58 17.60 10.02 -4.84
CA GLU A 58 17.96 11.00 -5.86
C GLU A 58 16.73 11.43 -6.68
N GLY A 59 16.53 12.74 -6.81
CA GLY A 59 15.41 13.33 -7.55
C GLY A 59 14.02 13.18 -6.89
N GLN A 60 13.93 12.77 -5.62
CA GLN A 60 12.64 12.63 -4.92
C GLN A 60 12.41 13.72 -3.86
N GLU A 61 11.20 14.27 -3.85
CA GLU A 61 10.74 15.28 -2.88
C GLU A 61 10.30 14.70 -1.53
N SER A 62 10.15 13.37 -1.44
CA SER A 62 9.74 12.67 -0.22
C SER A 62 10.29 11.26 -0.21
N ARG A 63 10.36 10.66 0.98
CA ARG A 63 10.75 9.25 1.16
C ARG A 63 9.62 8.48 1.82
N ILE A 64 9.34 7.29 1.32
CA ILE A 64 8.45 6.34 2.01
C ILE A 64 9.21 5.77 3.22
N VAL A 65 8.62 5.91 4.41
CA VAL A 65 9.21 5.46 5.68
C VAL A 65 8.35 4.42 6.40
N ALA A 66 7.09 4.26 5.97
CA ALA A 66 6.18 3.26 6.50
C ALA A 66 5.20 2.78 5.44
N THR A 67 4.74 1.53 5.56
CA THR A 67 3.66 0.97 4.75
C THR A 67 2.71 0.16 5.61
N ALA A 68 1.43 0.13 5.24
CA ALA A 68 0.46 -0.78 5.81
C ALA A 68 -0.46 -1.29 4.69
N SER A 69 -0.71 -2.60 4.67
CA SER A 69 -1.54 -3.25 3.66
C SER A 69 -2.75 -3.87 4.34
N ILE A 70 -3.93 -3.63 3.78
CA ILE A 70 -5.21 -4.14 4.27
C ILE A 70 -5.94 -4.92 3.18
N SER A 71 -6.63 -5.99 3.55
CA SER A 71 -7.54 -6.75 2.68
C SER A 71 -8.96 -6.67 3.20
N PHE A 72 -9.89 -6.50 2.26
CA PHE A 72 -11.33 -6.47 2.48
C PHE A 72 -12.03 -7.71 1.92
N CYS A 73 -11.26 -8.63 1.33
CA CYS A 73 -11.78 -9.81 0.66
C CYS A 73 -11.30 -11.08 1.38
N SER A 74 -12.21 -11.82 2.00
CA SER A 74 -11.89 -13.07 2.71
C SER A 74 -11.21 -14.12 1.82
N LYS A 75 -11.53 -14.12 0.51
CA LYS A 75 -10.97 -15.05 -0.48
C LYS A 75 -9.49 -14.80 -0.80
N SER A 76 -9.02 -13.58 -0.63
CA SER A 76 -7.63 -13.21 -0.91
C SER A 76 -6.73 -13.32 0.32
N ARG A 77 -7.28 -13.64 1.50
CA ARG A 77 -6.53 -13.80 2.74
C ARG A 77 -5.71 -15.09 2.72
N GLU A 78 -4.58 -15.08 3.43
CA GLU A 78 -3.81 -16.29 3.66
C GLU A 78 -4.65 -17.34 4.39
N ASN A 79 -4.36 -18.61 4.15
CA ASN A 79 -5.08 -19.69 4.81
C ASN A 79 -4.51 -19.86 6.24
N PHE A 80 -5.09 -19.14 7.21
CA PHE A 80 -4.65 -19.19 8.60
C PHE A 80 -4.83 -20.59 9.19
N LEU A 81 -3.78 -21.09 9.86
CA LEU A 81 -3.79 -22.39 10.53
C LEU A 81 -4.53 -22.40 11.87
N SER A 82 -4.83 -21.22 12.43
CA SER A 82 -5.42 -21.06 13.77
C SER A 82 -6.67 -20.17 13.73
N LEU A 83 -6.50 -18.86 13.88
CA LEU A 83 -7.58 -17.88 13.96
C LEU A 83 -7.75 -17.20 12.61
N LYS A 84 -8.91 -17.43 11.98
CA LYS A 84 -9.33 -16.69 10.80
C LYS A 84 -10.07 -15.42 11.24
N PRO A 85 -9.70 -14.24 10.73
CA PRO A 85 -10.52 -13.05 10.93
C PRO A 85 -11.91 -13.24 10.30
N PRO A 86 -12.99 -12.68 10.87
CA PRO A 86 -14.32 -12.73 10.30
C PRO A 86 -14.37 -12.28 8.83
N ASP A 87 -15.24 -12.87 8.03
CA ASP A 87 -15.28 -12.62 6.58
C ASP A 87 -15.68 -11.17 6.24
N ASP A 88 -16.42 -10.54 7.14
CA ASP A 88 -16.91 -9.17 7.11
C ASP A 88 -15.97 -8.12 7.72
N ASP A 89 -14.85 -8.54 8.32
CA ASP A 89 -13.88 -7.63 8.92
C ASP A 89 -12.77 -7.23 7.95
N ALA A 90 -12.22 -6.03 8.14
CA ALA A 90 -10.99 -5.68 7.44
C ALA A 90 -9.79 -6.42 8.07
N TYR A 91 -8.89 -6.93 7.24
CA TYR A 91 -7.71 -7.68 7.70
C TYR A 91 -6.42 -6.92 7.39
N LEU A 92 -5.65 -6.56 8.42
CA LEU A 92 -4.31 -5.99 8.25
C LEU A 92 -3.33 -7.10 7.82
N CYS A 93 -2.93 -7.09 6.55
CA CYS A 93 -2.03 -8.09 5.98
C CYS A 93 -0.57 -7.88 6.37
N ASN A 94 -0.10 -6.63 6.35
CA ASN A 94 1.30 -6.31 6.62
C ASN A 94 1.43 -4.86 7.12
N ILE A 95 2.44 -4.63 7.95
CA ILE A 95 2.88 -3.30 8.35
C ILE A 95 4.40 -3.28 8.48
N ALA A 96 5.02 -2.26 7.89
CA ALA A 96 6.47 -2.08 7.96
C ALA A 96 6.81 -0.62 8.24
N VAL A 97 7.87 -0.43 9.03
CA VAL A 97 8.47 0.88 9.27
C VAL A 97 9.98 0.74 9.06
N ASP A 98 10.54 1.66 8.28
CA ASP A 98 11.98 1.79 8.05
C ASP A 98 12.71 1.83 9.38
N THR A 99 13.79 1.06 9.50
CA THR A 99 14.54 0.89 10.75
C THR A 99 15.00 2.21 11.35
N SER A 100 15.34 3.19 10.50
CA SER A 100 15.83 4.51 10.88
C SER A 100 14.74 5.38 11.52
N PHE A 101 13.47 5.02 11.34
CA PHE A 101 12.29 5.77 11.80
C PHE A 101 11.43 4.98 12.80
N ARG A 102 11.94 3.85 13.30
CA ARG A 102 11.25 3.07 14.34
C ARG A 102 11.24 3.85 15.66
N ARG A 103 10.33 3.45 16.56
CA ARG A 103 10.15 4.06 17.89
C ARG A 103 9.71 5.53 17.88
N MET A 104 9.38 6.09 16.72
CA MET A 104 8.81 7.44 16.56
C MET A 104 7.28 7.45 16.52
N GLY A 105 6.62 6.32 16.81
CA GLY A 105 5.15 6.23 16.78
C GLY A 105 4.53 6.02 15.39
N LEU A 106 5.34 5.90 14.32
CA LEU A 106 4.83 5.73 12.95
C LEU A 106 3.93 4.50 12.78
N ALA A 107 4.28 3.35 13.37
CA ALA A 107 3.45 2.15 13.29
C ALA A 107 2.06 2.38 13.92
N LYS A 108 2.01 3.07 15.06
CA LYS A 108 0.74 3.44 15.71
C LYS A 108 -0.08 4.36 14.81
N HIS A 109 0.56 5.34 14.19
CA HIS A 109 -0.12 6.27 13.29
C HIS A 109 -0.66 5.54 12.04
N MET A 110 0.12 4.63 11.46
CA MET A 110 -0.34 3.81 10.34
C MET A 110 -1.55 2.94 10.72
N LEU A 111 -1.56 2.34 11.92
CA LEU A 111 -2.71 1.58 12.41
C LEU A 111 -3.96 2.46 12.51
N GLN A 112 -3.85 3.66 13.07
CA GLN A 112 -4.96 4.62 13.14
C GLN A 112 -5.49 4.99 11.74
N CYS A 113 -4.59 5.19 10.77
CA CYS A 113 -4.97 5.46 9.39
C CYS A 113 -5.68 4.27 8.75
N VAL A 114 -5.23 3.04 9.01
CA VAL A 114 -5.87 1.81 8.54
C VAL A 114 -7.26 1.65 9.15
N GLU A 115 -7.40 1.85 10.47
CA GLU A 115 -8.68 1.79 11.17
C GLU A 115 -9.68 2.79 10.56
N HIS A 116 -9.27 4.06 10.46
CA HIS A 116 -10.09 5.10 9.89
C HIS A 116 -10.46 4.82 8.42
N PHE A 117 -9.51 4.34 7.63
CA PHE A 117 -9.74 4.00 6.23
C PHE A 117 -10.74 2.85 6.11
N SER A 118 -10.60 1.79 6.91
CA SER A 118 -11.52 0.64 6.89
C SER A 118 -12.94 1.03 7.26
N GLN A 119 -13.10 1.85 8.29
CA GLN A 119 -14.40 2.38 8.71
C GLN A 119 -15.03 3.23 7.60
N SER A 120 -14.23 4.03 6.88
CA SER A 120 -14.71 4.81 5.72
C SER A 120 -15.21 3.93 4.57
N GLN A 121 -14.74 2.68 4.50
CA GLN A 121 -15.17 1.68 3.52
C GLN A 121 -16.34 0.81 4.04
N GLY A 122 -16.81 1.03 5.27
CA GLY A 122 -17.92 0.29 5.88
C GLY A 122 -17.53 -1.01 6.61
N TYR A 123 -16.24 -1.22 6.86
CA TYR A 123 -15.75 -2.42 7.56
C TYR A 123 -15.56 -2.17 9.06
N HIS A 124 -15.74 -3.22 9.86
CA HIS A 124 -15.35 -3.25 11.27
C HIS A 124 -13.84 -3.48 11.41
N THR A 125 -13.27 -2.91 12.46
CA THR A 125 -11.83 -2.96 12.81
C THR A 125 -11.62 -3.17 14.29
#